data_AF-A0AAN6D9B2-F1
#
_entry.id   AF-A0AAN6D9B2-F1
#
_cell.length_a   1.000
_cell.length_b   1.000
_cell.length_c   1.000
_cell.angle_alpha   90.00
_cell.angle_beta   90.00
_cell.angle_gamma   90.00
#
_symmetry.space_group_name_H-M   'P 1'
#
loop_
_entity.id
_entity.type
_entity.pdbx_description
1 polymer ?
#
loop_
_entity_poly.entity_id
_entity_poly.type
_entity_poly.pdbx_seq_one_letter_code
_entity_poly.pdbx_strand_id
1 'polypeptide(L)'
;MRQFRVLRQAQEVLIRSGKGNPTGLTGILQHPNPRPVLIKLYNSTLTKLKEKFPEESVYRKSVETLTKSRLAIVEANDVVEQIEQKIGCGLVEELIIQANEEYELLHKMAEWRVWDELEEKPLPDHMFKISDIFKPKVEVQADELEELRPVNGKYDHLLPIVWIDCEMTGLDLLNDHIIEICALVTDKHLRLIDEVGFEAVIHYPEERMNQMDEWCRTHHGDSGLTKKVIESSNTLQDVENQLLAYLSKYVSKGVGILAGNSVHVDRQFLCKEMPKITDYLTYRIIDVSSVMEISRRHNPRVNEYSPEKVGAHTARSDILESINQLKYYRDVYFKGPGEVDFGSRKRRHA
;
A
#
# COMPACT_ATOMS: atom_id res chain seq x y z
N MET A 1 -30.56 -16.41 -23.47
CA MET A 1 -30.31 -17.43 -22.41
C MET A 1 -28.88 -18.03 -22.38
N ARG A 2 -28.07 -18.02 -23.45
CA ARG A 2 -26.67 -18.53 -23.41
C ARG A 2 -25.63 -17.58 -22.79
N GLN A 3 -25.84 -16.26 -22.82
CA GLN A 3 -24.86 -15.28 -22.32
C GLN A 3 -24.64 -15.37 -20.81
N PHE A 4 -25.70 -15.57 -20.02
CA PHE A 4 -25.67 -15.69 -18.55
C PHE A 4 -24.99 -16.95 -18.02
N ARG A 5 -24.87 -18.03 -18.82
CA ARG A 5 -24.32 -19.31 -18.35
C ARG A 5 -22.80 -19.27 -18.14
N VAL A 6 -22.09 -18.45 -18.90
CA VAL A 6 -20.62 -18.35 -18.83
C VAL A 6 -20.15 -17.30 -17.82
N LEU A 7 -20.90 -16.20 -17.63
CA LEU A 7 -20.63 -15.27 -16.52
C LEU A 7 -20.83 -15.95 -15.15
N ARG A 8 -21.76 -16.91 -15.06
CA ARG A 8 -21.85 -17.81 -13.90
C ARG A 8 -20.61 -18.67 -13.70
N GLN A 9 -19.87 -19.04 -14.74
CA GLN A 9 -18.64 -19.84 -14.62
C GLN A 9 -17.44 -18.99 -14.17
N ALA A 10 -17.39 -17.70 -14.52
CA ALA A 10 -16.44 -16.77 -13.88
C ALA A 10 -16.74 -16.61 -12.38
N GLN A 11 -18.03 -16.60 -11.96
CA GLN A 11 -18.42 -16.69 -10.54
C GLN A 11 -18.10 -18.05 -9.90
N GLU A 12 -17.97 -19.15 -10.65
CA GLU A 12 -17.56 -20.45 -10.11
C GLU A 12 -16.09 -20.44 -9.64
N VAL A 13 -15.24 -19.54 -10.16
CA VAL A 13 -13.88 -19.30 -9.65
C VAL A 13 -13.92 -18.75 -8.22
N LEU A 14 -14.98 -18.02 -7.85
CA LEU A 14 -15.09 -17.29 -6.60
C LEU A 14 -16.01 -17.91 -5.53
N ILE A 15 -16.96 -18.82 -5.83
CA ILE A 15 -17.81 -19.42 -4.79
C ILE A 15 -18.30 -20.86 -5.10
N ARG A 16 -17.72 -21.85 -4.41
CA ARG A 16 -18.41 -22.84 -3.52
C ARG A 16 -17.37 -23.74 -2.83
N SER A 17 -17.42 -23.80 -1.50
CA SER A 17 -16.76 -24.83 -0.70
C SER A 17 -17.17 -26.22 -1.23
N GLY A 18 -16.25 -26.92 -1.90
CA GLY A 18 -16.38 -28.36 -2.13
C GLY A 18 -16.30 -28.90 -3.56
N LYS A 19 -16.09 -28.12 -4.63
CA LYS A 19 -15.84 -28.69 -5.97
C LYS A 19 -14.83 -27.88 -6.79
N GLY A 20 -13.62 -28.40 -6.92
CA GLY A 20 -12.55 -27.85 -7.76
C GLY A 20 -11.17 -28.20 -7.18
N ASN A 21 -10.18 -28.37 -8.05
CA ASN A 21 -8.79 -28.49 -7.59
C ASN A 21 -8.32 -27.10 -7.14
N PRO A 22 -7.69 -26.96 -5.97
CA PRO A 22 -7.12 -25.69 -5.56
C PRO A 22 -5.98 -25.31 -6.51
N THR A 23 -5.86 -24.03 -6.84
CA THR A 23 -4.69 -23.51 -7.58
C THR A 23 -3.43 -23.43 -6.72
N GLY A 24 -3.55 -23.67 -5.41
CA GLY A 24 -2.51 -23.38 -4.42
C GLY A 24 -2.66 -21.99 -3.80
N LEU A 25 -3.54 -21.14 -4.33
CA LEU A 25 -3.90 -19.84 -3.76
C LEU A 25 -5.21 -19.95 -2.97
N THR A 26 -5.23 -19.35 -1.78
CA THR A 26 -6.41 -19.41 -0.89
C THR A 26 -7.61 -18.73 -1.54
N GLY A 27 -8.72 -19.47 -1.68
CA GLY A 27 -9.98 -18.91 -2.20
C GLY A 27 -10.08 -18.87 -3.73
N ILE A 28 -9.08 -19.39 -4.46
CA ILE A 28 -9.10 -19.47 -5.93
C ILE A 28 -9.04 -20.94 -6.35
N LEU A 29 -10.00 -21.36 -7.19
CA LEU A 29 -10.10 -22.73 -7.70
C LEU A 29 -9.74 -22.77 -9.18
N GLN A 30 -9.08 -23.86 -9.60
CA GLN A 30 -8.73 -24.08 -11.00
C GLN A 30 -9.98 -24.05 -11.87
N HIS A 31 -9.95 -23.23 -12.92
CA HIS A 31 -11.06 -23.13 -13.84
C HIS A 31 -10.93 -24.22 -14.92
N PRO A 32 -11.98 -24.99 -15.23
CA PRO A 32 -11.88 -26.13 -16.14
C PRO A 32 -11.58 -25.76 -17.59
N ASN A 33 -11.92 -24.54 -18.02
CA ASN A 33 -11.67 -24.01 -19.37
C ASN A 33 -11.42 -22.50 -19.33
N PRO A 34 -10.25 -22.03 -18.85
CA PRO A 34 -10.04 -20.62 -18.51
C PRO A 34 -9.94 -19.73 -19.75
N ARG A 35 -9.25 -20.18 -20.79
CA ARG A 35 -9.02 -19.40 -22.03
C ARG A 35 -10.31 -18.94 -22.73
N PRO A 36 -11.31 -19.81 -23.03
CA PRO A 36 -12.55 -19.36 -23.66
C PRO A 36 -13.33 -18.33 -22.84
N VAL A 37 -13.27 -18.44 -21.50
CA VAL A 37 -13.92 -17.48 -20.59
C VAL A 37 -13.23 -16.13 -20.67
N LEU A 38 -11.90 -16.12 -20.62
CA LEU A 38 -11.09 -14.90 -20.69
C LEU A 38 -11.30 -14.16 -22.02
N ILE A 39 -11.27 -14.87 -23.15
CA ILE A 39 -11.59 -14.31 -24.49
C ILE A 39 -12.98 -13.67 -24.50
N LYS A 40 -13.96 -14.36 -23.91
CA LYS A 40 -15.33 -13.84 -23.86
C LYS A 40 -15.44 -12.59 -22.99
N LEU A 41 -14.77 -12.55 -21.83
CA LEU A 41 -14.77 -11.39 -20.94
C LEU A 41 -14.16 -10.18 -21.65
N TYR A 42 -12.96 -10.32 -22.24
CA TYR A 42 -12.33 -9.24 -22.99
C TYR A 42 -13.17 -8.73 -24.15
N ASN A 43 -13.76 -9.63 -24.95
CA ASN A 43 -14.66 -9.22 -26.02
C ASN A 43 -15.91 -8.49 -25.49
N SER A 44 -16.43 -8.90 -24.33
CA SER A 44 -17.57 -8.25 -23.69
C SER A 44 -17.20 -6.84 -23.18
N THR A 45 -16.02 -6.68 -22.59
CA THR A 45 -15.45 -5.40 -22.16
C THR A 45 -15.28 -4.46 -23.35
N LEU A 46 -14.66 -4.91 -24.45
CA LEU A 46 -14.46 -4.10 -25.66
C LEU A 46 -15.80 -3.68 -26.30
N THR A 47 -16.77 -4.59 -26.35
CA THR A 47 -18.12 -4.29 -26.86
C THR A 47 -18.78 -3.20 -26.01
N LYS A 48 -18.72 -3.35 -24.68
CA LYS A 48 -19.33 -2.40 -23.74
C LYS A 48 -18.68 -1.02 -23.79
N LEU A 49 -17.36 -0.97 -23.89
CA LEU A 49 -16.61 0.28 -24.07
C LEU A 49 -17.05 1.03 -25.32
N LYS A 50 -17.17 0.32 -26.45
CA LYS A 50 -17.65 0.88 -27.71
C LYS A 50 -19.10 1.38 -27.64
N GLU A 51 -19.96 0.69 -26.89
CA GLU A 51 -21.38 1.03 -26.75
C GLU A 51 -21.64 2.21 -25.80
N LYS A 52 -20.84 2.36 -24.74
CA LYS A 52 -21.18 3.24 -23.61
C LYS A 52 -20.24 4.43 -23.40
N PHE A 53 -19.05 4.42 -24.00
CA PHE A 53 -18.03 5.43 -23.73
C PHE A 53 -17.65 6.19 -25.00
N PRO A 54 -17.46 7.53 -24.94
CA PRO A 54 -16.94 8.30 -26.08
C PRO A 54 -15.53 7.88 -26.48
N GLU A 55 -15.19 7.97 -27.78
CA GLU A 55 -13.87 7.61 -28.31
C GLU A 55 -12.74 8.45 -27.70
N GLU A 56 -13.04 9.69 -27.31
CA GLU A 56 -12.06 10.60 -26.73
C GLU A 56 -11.80 10.38 -25.23
N SER A 57 -12.62 9.56 -24.56
CA SER A 57 -12.46 9.29 -23.13
C SER A 57 -11.10 8.65 -22.84
N VAL A 58 -10.34 9.27 -21.93
CA VAL A 58 -9.04 8.75 -21.45
C VAL A 58 -9.20 7.33 -20.91
N TYR A 59 -10.26 7.09 -20.12
CA TYR A 59 -10.57 5.78 -19.56
C TYR A 59 -10.78 4.74 -20.66
N ARG A 60 -11.58 5.06 -21.69
CA ARG A 60 -11.81 4.15 -22.83
C ARG A 60 -10.51 3.80 -23.54
N LYS A 61 -9.67 4.79 -23.86
CA LYS A 61 -8.40 4.60 -24.58
C LYS A 61 -7.46 3.66 -23.82
N SER A 62 -7.31 3.86 -22.51
CA SER A 62 -6.45 3.03 -21.67
C SER A 62 -6.97 1.59 -21.56
N VAL A 63 -8.26 1.39 -21.25
CA VAL A 63 -8.82 0.05 -21.05
C VAL A 63 -8.89 -0.73 -22.37
N GLU A 64 -9.22 -0.09 -23.49
CA GLU A 64 -9.18 -0.73 -24.80
C GLU A 64 -7.77 -1.20 -25.18
N THR A 65 -6.76 -0.37 -24.93
CA THR A 65 -5.37 -0.69 -25.26
C THR A 65 -4.89 -1.92 -24.48
N LEU A 66 -5.11 -1.92 -23.16
CA LEU A 66 -4.76 -3.03 -22.29
C LEU A 66 -5.53 -4.31 -22.66
N THR A 67 -6.84 -4.20 -22.86
CA THR A 67 -7.71 -5.35 -23.16
C THR A 67 -7.37 -5.98 -24.51
N LYS A 68 -7.09 -5.16 -25.54
CA LYS A 68 -6.67 -5.66 -26.86
C LYS A 68 -5.30 -6.35 -26.81
N SER A 69 -4.35 -5.76 -26.07
CA SER A 69 -3.03 -6.36 -25.87
C SER A 69 -3.14 -7.74 -25.21
N ARG A 70 -3.90 -7.85 -24.11
CA ARG A 70 -4.14 -9.11 -23.42
C ARG A 70 -4.92 -10.10 -24.27
N LEU A 71 -5.97 -9.67 -24.98
CA LEU A 71 -6.75 -10.53 -25.86
C LEU A 71 -5.89 -11.14 -26.98
N ALA A 72 -5.01 -10.34 -27.61
CA ALA A 72 -4.12 -10.84 -28.65
C ALA A 72 -3.18 -11.95 -28.13
N ILE A 73 -2.68 -11.81 -26.89
CA ILE A 73 -1.86 -12.84 -26.25
C ILE A 73 -2.69 -14.10 -25.99
N VAL A 74 -3.91 -13.98 -25.47
CA VAL A 74 -4.78 -15.13 -25.17
C VAL A 74 -5.22 -15.85 -26.45
N GLU A 75 -5.44 -15.13 -27.55
CA GLU A 75 -5.80 -15.72 -28.84
C GLU A 75 -4.61 -16.43 -29.48
N ALA A 76 -3.40 -15.85 -29.41
CA ALA A 76 -2.19 -16.38 -30.02
C ALA A 76 -1.59 -17.61 -29.31
N ASN A 77 -2.01 -17.92 -28.08
CA ASN A 77 -1.46 -19.02 -27.29
C ASN A 77 -2.59 -19.96 -26.84
N ASP A 78 -2.48 -21.24 -27.17
CA ASP A 78 -3.45 -22.27 -26.74
C ASP A 78 -3.10 -22.88 -25.37
N VAL A 79 -1.86 -22.69 -24.91
CA VAL A 79 -1.32 -23.23 -23.65
C VAL A 79 -1.43 -22.17 -22.56
N VAL A 80 -2.03 -22.53 -21.41
CA VAL A 80 -2.32 -21.62 -20.30
C VAL A 80 -1.05 -21.01 -19.71
N GLU A 81 -0.02 -21.83 -19.50
CA GLU A 81 1.25 -21.40 -18.92
C GLU A 81 1.96 -20.34 -19.78
N GLN A 82 1.79 -20.41 -21.11
CA GLN A 82 2.34 -19.39 -22.01
C GLN A 82 1.56 -18.08 -21.95
N ILE A 83 0.25 -18.15 -21.71
CA ILE A 83 -0.60 -16.97 -21.50
C ILE A 83 -0.17 -16.28 -20.20
N GLU A 84 -0.01 -17.04 -19.12
CA GLU A 84 0.40 -16.55 -17.80
C GLU A 84 1.77 -15.87 -17.86
N GLN A 85 2.76 -16.52 -18.48
CA GLN A 85 4.10 -15.96 -18.64
C GLN A 85 4.12 -14.67 -19.48
N LYS A 86 3.36 -14.62 -20.59
CA LYS A 86 3.36 -13.45 -21.48
C LYS A 86 2.58 -12.28 -20.91
N ILE A 87 1.52 -12.52 -20.14
CA ILE A 87 0.75 -11.46 -19.50
C ILE A 87 1.42 -11.01 -18.19
N GLY A 88 2.07 -11.92 -17.46
CA GLY A 88 2.87 -11.60 -16.28
C GLY A 88 2.05 -11.09 -15.08
N CYS A 89 0.79 -11.50 -14.95
CA CYS A 89 -0.12 -11.04 -13.89
C CYS A 89 -0.71 -12.20 -13.06
N GLY A 90 0.10 -13.21 -12.78
CA GLY A 90 -0.30 -14.37 -11.97
C GLY A 90 -0.91 -15.52 -12.78
N LEU A 91 -1.70 -16.35 -12.11
CA LEU A 91 -2.37 -17.50 -12.73
C LEU A 91 -3.53 -17.05 -13.63
N VAL A 92 -3.93 -17.89 -14.58
CA VAL A 92 -5.02 -17.58 -15.52
C VAL A 92 -6.35 -17.36 -14.81
N GLU A 93 -6.57 -17.98 -13.65
CA GLU A 93 -7.72 -17.74 -12.79
C GLU A 93 -7.74 -16.30 -12.24
N GLU A 94 -6.59 -15.75 -11.86
CA GLU A 94 -6.47 -14.35 -11.42
C GLU A 94 -6.74 -13.38 -12.59
N LEU A 95 -6.29 -13.74 -13.80
CA LEU A 95 -6.62 -12.99 -15.01
C LEU A 95 -8.14 -12.96 -15.29
N ILE A 96 -8.84 -14.06 -15.04
CA ILE A 96 -10.30 -14.12 -15.17
C ILE A 96 -10.97 -13.22 -14.14
N ILE A 97 -10.49 -13.22 -12.89
CA ILE A 97 -11.00 -12.35 -11.83
C ILE A 97 -10.82 -10.88 -12.23
N GLN A 98 -9.61 -10.47 -12.61
CA GLN A 98 -9.32 -9.11 -13.06
C GLN A 98 -10.19 -8.69 -14.26
N ALA A 99 -10.30 -9.56 -15.27
CA ALA A 99 -11.11 -9.27 -16.46
C ALA A 99 -12.60 -9.12 -16.12
N ASN A 100 -13.09 -9.87 -15.13
CA ASN A 100 -14.46 -9.76 -14.65
C ASN A 100 -14.66 -8.49 -13.81
N GLU A 101 -13.74 -8.15 -12.92
CA GLU A 101 -13.79 -6.93 -12.11
C GLU A 101 -13.77 -5.67 -12.98
N GLU A 102 -12.92 -5.62 -14.01
CA GLU A 102 -12.92 -4.53 -14.98
C GLU A 102 -14.26 -4.44 -15.70
N TYR A 103 -14.83 -5.58 -16.12
CA TYR A 103 -16.16 -5.61 -16.76
C TYR A 103 -17.26 -5.08 -15.84
N GLU A 104 -17.24 -5.42 -14.55
CA GLU A 104 -18.18 -4.88 -13.56
C GLU A 104 -17.93 -3.37 -13.30
N LEU A 105 -16.67 -2.93 -13.27
CA LEU A 105 -16.31 -1.53 -13.10
C LEU A 105 -16.84 -0.66 -14.25
N LEU A 106 -16.84 -1.16 -15.48
CA LEU A 106 -17.41 -0.45 -16.64
C LEU A 106 -18.86 -0.02 -16.42
N HIS A 107 -19.65 -0.81 -15.70
CA HIS A 107 -21.04 -0.45 -15.41
C HIS A 107 -21.13 0.82 -14.56
N LYS A 108 -20.28 0.92 -13.53
CA LYS A 108 -20.22 2.09 -12.64
C LYS A 108 -19.62 3.30 -13.35
N MET A 109 -18.55 3.12 -14.11
CA MET A 109 -17.91 4.19 -14.87
C MET A 109 -18.84 4.78 -15.93
N ALA A 110 -19.68 3.94 -16.55
CA ALA A 110 -20.70 4.40 -17.49
C ALA A 110 -21.84 5.16 -16.80
N GLU A 111 -22.22 4.74 -15.58
CA GLU A 111 -23.21 5.45 -14.76
C GLU A 111 -22.70 6.82 -14.31
N TRP A 112 -21.44 6.90 -13.89
CA TRP A 112 -20.81 8.14 -13.40
C TRP A 112 -20.38 9.10 -14.50
N ARG A 113 -20.45 8.71 -15.77
CA ARG A 113 -20.12 9.55 -16.93
C ARG A 113 -18.77 10.26 -16.75
N VAL A 114 -17.74 9.50 -16.36
CA VAL A 114 -16.40 9.99 -16.00
C VAL A 114 -15.65 10.74 -17.12
N TRP A 115 -16.26 10.88 -18.29
CA TRP A 115 -15.76 11.63 -19.44
C TRP A 115 -16.39 13.02 -19.59
N ASP A 116 -17.39 13.36 -18.78
CA ASP A 116 -17.99 14.70 -18.77
C ASP A 116 -17.13 15.68 -17.94
N GLU A 117 -17.22 16.98 -18.26
CA GLU A 117 -16.60 18.01 -17.42
C GLU A 117 -17.17 17.94 -16.00
N LEU A 118 -16.33 18.23 -15.01
CA LEU A 118 -16.75 18.32 -13.63
C LEU A 118 -17.91 19.33 -13.50
N GLU A 119 -18.96 18.94 -12.78
CA GLU A 119 -20.10 19.84 -12.50
C GLU A 119 -19.64 21.12 -11.78
N GLU A 120 -18.57 21.03 -10.99
CA GLU A 120 -17.92 22.15 -10.34
C GLU A 120 -16.56 22.45 -10.97
N LYS A 121 -16.46 23.60 -11.65
CA LYS A 121 -15.19 24.12 -12.17
C LYS A 121 -14.39 24.73 -11.02
N PRO A 122 -13.06 24.50 -10.94
CA PRO A 122 -12.23 25.13 -9.91
C PRO A 122 -12.26 26.65 -10.04
N LEU A 123 -12.31 27.37 -8.90
CA LEU A 123 -12.39 28.84 -8.88
C LEU A 123 -11.12 29.49 -9.48
N PRO A 124 -11.23 30.63 -10.20
CA PRO A 124 -10.14 31.17 -11.02
C PRO A 124 -8.93 31.72 -10.25
N ASP A 125 -9.05 31.98 -8.95
CA ASP A 125 -8.13 32.86 -8.20
C ASP A 125 -7.56 32.24 -6.91
N HIS A 126 -7.55 30.90 -6.80
CA HIS A 126 -6.99 30.18 -5.65
C HIS A 126 -5.45 30.01 -5.71
N MET A 127 -4.71 31.04 -6.14
CA MET A 127 -3.26 31.12 -5.92
C MET A 127 -3.00 31.77 -4.56
N PHE A 128 -3.08 30.99 -3.49
CA PHE A 128 -2.94 31.51 -2.12
C PHE A 128 -1.53 32.07 -1.86
N LYS A 129 -1.45 33.26 -1.23
CA LYS A 129 -0.21 33.83 -0.71
C LYS A 129 0.16 33.16 0.62
N ILE A 130 1.38 32.62 0.67
CA ILE A 130 1.94 31.86 1.81
C ILE A 130 1.89 32.62 3.15
N SER A 131 1.88 33.96 3.12
CA SER A 131 1.90 34.80 4.32
C SER A 131 0.66 34.69 5.20
N ASP A 132 -0.48 34.26 4.66
CA ASP A 132 -1.74 34.23 5.41
C ASP A 132 -1.94 32.94 6.21
N ILE A 133 -1.05 31.95 6.04
CA ILE A 133 -1.14 30.61 6.64
C ILE A 133 -0.40 30.53 8.00
N PHE A 134 0.61 31.37 8.23
CA PHE A 134 1.43 31.33 9.44
C PHE A 134 1.07 32.46 10.43
N LYS A 135 0.02 32.25 11.22
CA LYS A 135 -0.08 32.88 12.55
C LYS A 135 -0.35 31.79 13.59
N PRO A 136 0.60 31.49 14.49
CA PRO A 136 0.36 30.53 15.55
C PRO A 136 -0.63 31.14 16.56
N LYS A 137 -1.71 30.41 16.84
CA LYS A 137 -2.53 30.63 18.03
C LYS A 137 -2.50 29.34 18.85
N VAL A 138 -1.79 29.40 19.97
CA VAL A 138 -2.06 28.82 21.29
C VAL A 138 -0.72 28.52 21.98
N GLU A 139 -0.42 29.26 23.05
CA GLU A 139 0.58 28.87 24.05
C GLU A 139 -0.05 27.83 24.97
N VAL A 140 0.61 26.68 25.15
CA VAL A 140 0.19 25.64 26.09
C VAL A 140 0.98 25.79 27.38
N GLN A 141 0.29 25.84 28.53
CA GLN A 141 0.87 25.98 29.86
C GLN A 141 1.56 24.68 30.33
N ALA A 142 2.60 24.84 31.15
CA ALA A 142 3.61 23.84 31.50
C ALA A 142 3.21 22.87 32.64
N ASP A 143 1.90 22.69 32.87
CA ASP A 143 1.37 22.18 34.14
C ASP A 143 0.91 20.71 34.04
N GLU A 144 0.90 20.10 32.86
CA GLU A 144 0.40 18.73 32.61
C GLU A 144 1.50 17.65 32.51
N LEU A 145 2.70 17.90 33.03
CA LEU A 145 3.87 17.01 32.86
C LEU A 145 4.09 15.97 33.97
N GLU A 146 3.15 15.76 34.90
CA GLU A 146 3.39 14.91 36.09
C GLU A 146 2.69 13.53 36.14
N GLU A 147 2.03 13.07 35.08
CA GLU A 147 1.43 11.70 35.04
C GLU A 147 2.24 10.63 34.29
N LEU A 148 3.48 10.93 33.88
CA LEU A 148 4.26 10.02 33.01
C LEU A 148 5.43 9.34 33.73
N ARG A 149 5.14 8.56 34.79
CA ARG A 149 6.09 7.55 35.30
C ARG A 149 5.41 6.19 35.51
N PRO A 150 6.11 5.07 35.21
CA PRO A 150 5.49 3.75 35.18
C PRO A 150 5.19 3.26 36.59
N VAL A 151 3.92 2.98 36.85
CA VAL A 151 3.49 2.20 38.03
C VAL A 151 3.31 0.75 37.61
N ASN A 152 4.26 -0.09 38.00
CA ASN A 152 4.15 -1.54 38.11
C ASN A 152 3.68 -2.33 36.86
N GLY A 153 4.60 -2.56 35.92
CA GLY A 153 4.83 -3.90 35.31
C GLY A 153 3.65 -4.72 34.76
N LYS A 154 2.51 -4.11 34.44
CA LYS A 154 1.35 -4.74 33.79
C LYS A 154 0.95 -3.90 32.59
N TYR A 155 1.35 -4.37 31.40
CA TYR A 155 1.09 -3.73 30.11
C TYR A 155 -0.40 -3.66 29.80
N ASP A 156 -0.95 -2.45 29.56
CA ASP A 156 -2.27 -2.31 28.93
C ASP A 156 -2.58 -0.98 28.16
N HIS A 157 -1.66 -0.04 27.83
CA HIS A 157 -2.14 1.32 27.42
C HIS A 157 -1.61 2.05 26.17
N LEU A 158 -0.61 1.57 25.41
CA LEU A 158 -0.01 2.40 24.34
C LEU A 158 -0.27 2.01 22.87
N LEU A 159 -0.86 0.84 22.56
CA LEU A 159 -1.06 0.35 21.17
C LEU A 159 0.13 0.75 20.25
N PRO A 160 1.34 0.23 20.52
CA PRO A 160 2.55 0.74 19.89
C PRO A 160 2.52 0.51 18.38
N ILE A 161 2.95 1.54 17.66
CA ILE A 161 3.06 1.52 16.20
C ILE A 161 4.54 1.51 15.86
N VAL A 162 4.96 0.53 15.07
CA VAL A 162 6.33 0.31 14.65
C VAL A 162 6.46 0.80 13.23
N TRP A 163 7.12 1.93 13.06
CA TRP A 163 7.35 2.57 11.78
C TRP A 163 8.64 2.04 11.19
N ILE A 164 8.60 1.46 9.99
CA ILE A 164 9.79 0.98 9.29
C ILE A 164 9.76 1.51 7.87
N ASP A 165 10.94 1.90 7.40
CA ASP A 165 11.22 2.26 6.02
C ASP A 165 12.53 1.57 5.62
N CYS A 166 12.50 0.89 4.48
CA CYS A 166 13.62 0.17 3.93
C CYS A 166 14.06 0.82 2.62
N GLU A 167 15.37 0.94 2.44
CA GLU A 167 15.95 1.17 1.12
C GLU A 167 16.34 -0.18 0.52
N MET A 168 16.01 -0.39 -0.75
CA MET A 168 16.26 -1.64 -1.47
C MET A 168 17.10 -1.41 -2.72
N THR A 169 17.70 -2.50 -3.23
CA THR A 169 18.38 -2.49 -4.54
C THR A 169 17.43 -2.33 -5.73
N GLY A 170 16.12 -2.45 -5.49
CA GLY A 170 15.04 -2.38 -6.47
C GLY A 170 13.73 -2.90 -5.88
N LEU A 171 12.72 -3.14 -6.73
CA LEU A 171 11.38 -3.56 -6.32
C LEU A 171 11.04 -5.02 -6.69
N ASP A 172 11.99 -5.77 -7.25
CA ASP A 172 11.81 -7.20 -7.55
C ASP A 172 12.09 -8.04 -6.31
N LEU A 173 11.03 -8.51 -5.66
CA LEU A 173 11.13 -9.36 -4.47
C LEU A 173 12.00 -10.60 -4.65
N LEU A 174 12.19 -11.12 -5.86
CA LEU A 174 13.05 -12.30 -6.06
C LEU A 174 14.52 -11.89 -6.06
N ASN A 175 14.84 -10.87 -6.83
CA ASN A 175 16.21 -10.52 -7.15
C ASN A 175 16.79 -9.43 -6.27
N ASP A 176 15.98 -8.54 -5.69
CA ASP A 176 16.40 -7.39 -4.89
C ASP A 176 16.51 -7.70 -3.40
N HIS A 177 17.25 -6.83 -2.70
CA HIS A 177 17.62 -6.97 -1.30
C HIS A 177 17.48 -5.65 -0.53
N ILE A 178 17.22 -5.76 0.77
CA ILE A 178 17.26 -4.62 1.71
C ILE A 178 18.71 -4.19 1.89
N ILE A 179 19.00 -2.90 1.76
CA ILE A 179 20.35 -2.32 1.92
C ILE A 179 20.45 -1.35 3.10
N GLU A 180 19.37 -0.67 3.46
CA GLU A 180 19.26 0.15 4.67
C GLU A 180 17.88 -0.05 5.29
N ILE A 181 17.81 0.03 6.61
CA ILE A 181 16.55 -0.05 7.36
C ILE A 181 16.55 0.97 8.49
N CYS A 182 15.47 1.74 8.59
CA CYS A 182 15.20 2.61 9.71
C CYS A 182 13.94 2.15 10.45
N ALA A 183 13.92 2.26 11.78
CA ALA A 183 12.76 1.95 12.59
C ALA A 183 12.54 2.93 13.74
N LEU A 184 11.33 3.50 13.83
CA LEU A 184 10.87 4.34 14.93
C LEU A 184 9.66 3.69 15.61
N VAL A 185 9.46 3.97 16.89
CA VAL A 185 8.28 3.48 17.64
C VAL A 185 7.49 4.66 18.17
N THR A 186 6.18 4.68 17.90
CA THR A 186 5.26 5.66 18.48
C THR A 186 4.22 5.00 19.38
N ASP A 187 3.61 5.81 20.24
CA ASP A 187 2.36 5.43 20.88
C ASP A 187 1.16 5.59 19.93
N LYS A 188 -0.05 5.26 20.42
CA LYS A 188 -1.34 5.45 19.73
C LYS A 188 -1.66 6.89 19.32
N HIS A 189 -0.97 7.88 19.91
CA HIS A 189 -1.15 9.30 19.61
C HIS A 189 -0.10 9.81 18.62
N LEU A 190 0.70 8.91 18.03
CA LEU A 190 1.74 9.21 17.04
C LEU A 190 2.90 10.03 17.65
N ARG A 191 3.13 9.91 18.96
CA ARG A 191 4.27 10.52 19.65
C ARG A 191 5.42 9.52 19.72
N LEU A 192 6.63 9.97 19.40
CA LEU A 192 7.82 9.12 19.44
C LEU A 192 8.09 8.68 20.88
N ILE A 193 8.33 7.37 21.05
CA ILE A 193 8.74 6.77 22.33
C ILE A 193 10.26 6.86 22.47
N ASP A 194 10.97 6.75 21.35
CA ASP A 194 12.42 6.90 21.25
C ASP A 194 12.73 7.89 20.12
N GLU A 195 13.29 9.05 20.48
CA GLU A 195 13.70 10.05 19.50
C GLU A 195 14.94 9.63 18.72
N VAL A 196 15.77 8.73 19.22
CA VAL A 196 16.98 8.28 18.50
C VAL A 196 16.61 7.25 17.45
N GLY A 197 15.76 6.28 17.79
CA GLY A 197 15.34 5.26 16.84
C GLY A 197 16.39 4.18 16.58
N PHE A 198 16.16 3.40 15.54
CA PHE A 198 17.11 2.42 14.99
C PHE A 198 17.38 2.73 13.52
N GLU A 199 18.64 2.67 13.11
CA GLU A 199 19.06 2.84 11.72
C GLU A 199 20.29 1.96 11.49
N ALA A 200 20.26 1.18 10.42
CA ALA A 200 21.36 0.29 10.08
C ALA A 200 21.47 0.08 8.58
N VAL A 201 22.72 0.01 8.12
CA VAL A 201 23.08 -0.28 6.72
C VAL A 201 23.67 -1.69 6.64
N ILE A 202 23.18 -2.48 5.69
CA ILE A 202 23.62 -3.87 5.45
C ILE A 202 24.75 -3.86 4.42
N HIS A 203 25.78 -4.67 4.66
CA HIS A 203 26.89 -4.82 3.73
C HIS A 203 26.52 -5.63 2.49
N TYR A 204 26.82 -5.07 1.31
CA TYR A 204 26.85 -5.80 0.04
C TYR A 204 28.10 -5.42 -0.76
N PRO A 205 28.65 -6.36 -1.55
CA PRO A 205 29.82 -6.09 -2.38
C PRO A 205 29.47 -5.15 -3.54
N GLU A 206 30.48 -4.43 -4.04
CA GLU A 206 30.32 -3.45 -5.12
C GLU A 206 29.73 -4.06 -6.39
N GLU A 207 30.11 -5.30 -6.73
CA GLU A 207 29.58 -6.03 -7.88
C GLU A 207 28.07 -6.20 -7.82
N ARG A 208 27.52 -6.35 -6.61
CA ARG A 208 26.08 -6.46 -6.39
C ARG A 208 25.38 -5.11 -6.54
N MET A 209 25.96 -4.06 -5.95
CA MET A 209 25.42 -2.70 -6.07
C MET A 209 25.40 -2.20 -7.52
N ASN A 210 26.37 -2.63 -8.33
CA ASN A 210 26.42 -2.31 -9.75
C ASN A 210 25.32 -2.99 -10.61
N GLN A 211 24.62 -3.99 -10.07
CA GLN A 211 23.51 -4.68 -10.75
C GLN A 211 22.15 -3.98 -10.57
N MET A 212 22.08 -2.95 -9.73
CA MET A 212 20.88 -2.12 -9.56
C MET A 212 20.49 -1.43 -10.87
N ASP A 213 19.20 -1.12 -11.00
CA ASP A 213 18.72 -0.32 -12.13
C ASP A 213 19.29 1.11 -12.11
N GLU A 214 19.13 1.84 -13.22
CA GLU A 214 19.68 3.18 -13.39
C GLU A 214 19.12 4.17 -12.36
N TRP A 215 17.87 4.00 -11.95
CA TRP A 215 17.21 4.89 -11.00
C TRP A 215 17.81 4.69 -9.61
N CYS A 216 17.92 3.44 -9.14
CA CYS A 216 18.49 3.08 -7.86
C CYS A 216 19.97 3.47 -7.78
N ARG A 217 20.75 3.23 -8.84
CA ARG A 217 22.17 3.64 -8.89
C ARG A 217 22.36 5.13 -8.74
N THR A 218 21.53 5.93 -9.42
CA THR A 218 21.60 7.38 -9.34
C THR A 218 21.17 7.86 -7.96
N HIS A 219 20.00 7.42 -7.49
CA HIS A 219 19.42 7.88 -6.24
C HIS A 219 20.29 7.51 -5.02
N HIS A 220 20.72 6.24 -4.93
CA HIS A 220 21.58 5.76 -3.85
C HIS A 220 23.01 6.27 -3.96
N GLY A 221 23.45 6.63 -5.17
CA GLY A 221 24.71 7.31 -5.42
C GLY A 221 24.71 8.73 -4.85
N ASP A 222 23.69 9.52 -5.19
CA ASP A 222 23.54 10.91 -4.78
C ASP A 222 23.32 11.06 -3.26
N SER A 223 22.60 10.13 -2.63
CA SER A 223 22.41 10.09 -1.18
C SER A 223 23.66 9.62 -0.42
N GLY A 224 24.65 9.05 -1.12
CA GLY A 224 25.83 8.42 -0.54
C GLY A 224 25.58 7.05 0.08
N LEU A 225 24.36 6.50 -0.03
CA LEU A 225 23.99 5.20 0.51
C LEU A 225 24.81 4.06 -0.10
N THR A 226 25.05 4.07 -1.41
CA THR A 226 25.86 3.04 -2.09
C THR A 226 27.23 2.89 -1.45
N LYS A 227 27.86 4.01 -1.09
CA LYS A 227 29.17 4.00 -0.42
C LYS A 227 29.06 3.42 1.01
N LYS A 228 28.04 3.83 1.78
CA LYS A 228 27.79 3.29 3.12
C LYS A 228 27.57 1.78 3.10
N VAL A 229 26.87 1.26 2.09
CA VAL A 229 26.62 -0.18 1.92
C VAL A 229 27.92 -0.95 1.70
N ILE A 230 28.79 -0.47 0.81
CA ILE A 230 30.08 -1.09 0.54
C ILE A 230 30.99 -1.05 1.77
N GLU A 231 31.00 0.08 2.50
CA GLU A 231 31.83 0.27 3.70
C GLU A 231 31.28 -0.39 4.96
N SER A 232 29.99 -0.76 4.98
CA SER A 232 29.36 -1.43 6.13
C SER A 232 30.03 -2.79 6.39
N SER A 233 29.98 -3.23 7.64
CA SER A 233 30.40 -4.58 8.05
C SER A 233 29.24 -5.40 8.62
N ASN A 234 28.04 -4.83 8.69
CA ASN A 234 26.88 -5.52 9.24
C ASN A 234 26.33 -6.51 8.22
N THR A 235 26.15 -7.76 8.63
CA THR A 235 25.39 -8.73 7.82
C THR A 235 23.89 -8.52 8.00
N LEU A 236 23.09 -9.02 7.06
CA LEU A 236 21.62 -9.03 7.16
C LEU A 236 21.14 -9.62 8.50
N GLN A 237 21.76 -10.73 8.93
CA GLN A 237 21.43 -11.40 10.19
C GLN A 237 21.77 -10.53 11.42
N ASP A 238 22.88 -9.79 11.37
CA ASP A 238 23.28 -8.89 12.46
C ASP A 238 22.27 -7.75 12.59
N VAL A 239 21.88 -7.16 11.47
CA VAL A 239 20.88 -6.09 11.44
C VAL A 239 19.52 -6.59 11.92
N GLU A 240 19.06 -7.77 11.48
CA GLU A 240 17.81 -8.37 11.95
C GLU A 240 17.82 -8.57 13.48
N ASN A 241 18.91 -9.10 14.03
CA ASN A 241 19.02 -9.33 15.48
C ASN A 241 19.08 -8.01 16.26
N GLN A 242 19.80 -7.00 15.77
CA GLN A 242 19.88 -5.68 16.38
C GLN A 242 18.52 -4.97 16.37
N LEU A 243 17.81 -5.02 15.24
CA LEU A 243 16.46 -4.46 15.12
C LEU A 243 15.49 -5.17 16.07
N LEU A 244 15.52 -6.50 16.13
CA LEU A 244 14.68 -7.26 17.06
C LEU A 244 14.96 -6.88 18.52
N ALA A 245 16.24 -6.76 18.89
CA ALA A 245 16.65 -6.30 20.21
C ALA A 245 16.14 -4.88 20.51
N TYR A 246 16.22 -3.96 19.55
CA TYR A 246 15.67 -2.61 19.67
C TYR A 246 14.15 -2.63 19.89
N LEU A 247 13.39 -3.33 19.03
CA LEU A 247 11.93 -3.41 19.14
C LEU A 247 11.47 -4.04 20.46
N SER A 248 12.20 -5.04 20.97
CA SER A 248 11.85 -5.75 22.21
C SER A 248 11.91 -4.88 23.47
N LYS A 249 12.58 -3.71 23.41
CA LYS A 249 12.60 -2.74 24.51
C LYS A 249 11.25 -2.04 24.68
N TYR A 250 10.50 -1.86 23.59
CA TYR A 250 9.31 -1.00 23.55
C TYR A 250 8.02 -1.76 23.23
N VAL A 251 8.13 -2.92 22.56
CA VAL A 251 7.00 -3.66 22.01
C VAL A 251 7.10 -5.11 22.45
N SER A 252 5.99 -5.71 22.88
CA SER A 252 5.91 -7.15 23.12
C SER A 252 5.57 -7.91 21.84
N LYS A 253 6.02 -9.17 21.74
CA LYS A 253 5.71 -10.04 20.60
C LYS A 253 4.21 -10.12 20.33
N GLY A 254 3.82 -9.95 19.06
CA GLY A 254 2.44 -10.03 18.58
C GLY A 254 1.57 -8.81 18.93
N VAL A 255 2.17 -7.71 19.41
CA VAL A 255 1.44 -6.49 19.78
C VAL A 255 1.69 -5.34 18.81
N GLY A 256 2.95 -5.13 18.39
CA GLY A 256 3.30 -4.01 17.50
C GLY A 256 2.72 -4.14 16.10
N ILE A 257 2.19 -3.06 15.57
CA ILE A 257 1.69 -3.00 14.20
C ILE A 257 2.71 -2.26 13.33
N LEU A 258 3.08 -2.87 12.20
CA LEU A 258 3.98 -2.26 11.22
C LEU A 258 3.27 -1.09 10.51
N ALA A 259 3.95 0.05 10.36
CA ALA A 259 3.40 1.25 9.75
C ALA A 259 4.42 1.98 8.88
N GLY A 260 3.90 2.75 7.92
CA GLY A 260 4.69 3.53 6.96
C GLY A 260 3.85 3.88 5.73
N ASN A 261 4.44 4.64 4.81
CA ASN A 261 3.83 4.89 3.51
C ASN A 261 4.12 3.72 2.58
N SER A 262 3.08 3.10 2.00
CA SER A 262 3.22 1.95 1.10
C SER A 262 3.97 0.77 1.76
N VAL A 263 3.88 0.68 3.09
CA VAL A 263 4.64 -0.25 3.94
C VAL A 263 4.40 -1.73 3.64
N HIS A 264 3.41 -2.03 2.82
CA HIS A 264 3.22 -3.39 2.29
C HIS A 264 4.42 -3.86 1.46
N VAL A 265 5.14 -2.95 0.78
CA VAL A 265 6.35 -3.28 0.02
C VAL A 265 7.47 -3.66 0.99
N ASP A 266 7.76 -2.82 1.99
CA ASP A 266 8.73 -3.11 3.04
C ASP A 266 8.42 -4.44 3.73
N ARG A 267 7.14 -4.67 4.04
CA ARG A 267 6.69 -5.91 4.66
C ARG A 267 7.01 -7.14 3.81
N GLN A 268 6.89 -7.05 2.48
CA GLN A 268 7.21 -8.18 1.60
C GLN A 268 8.70 -8.53 1.66
N PHE A 269 9.57 -7.51 1.63
CA PHE A 269 11.02 -7.71 1.81
C PHE A 269 11.37 -8.22 3.21
N LEU A 270 10.77 -7.65 4.27
CA LEU A 270 10.95 -8.14 5.64
C LEU A 270 10.51 -9.60 5.81
N CYS A 271 9.41 -10.01 5.18
CA CYS A 271 8.97 -11.41 5.21
C CYS A 271 9.99 -12.36 4.53
N LYS A 272 10.68 -11.90 3.50
CA LYS A 272 11.70 -12.68 2.78
C LYS A 272 13.03 -12.72 3.55
N GLU A 273 13.50 -11.57 4.02
CA GLU A 273 14.88 -11.38 4.46
C GLU A 273 15.05 -11.24 5.98
N MET A 274 14.00 -10.80 6.67
CA MET A 274 14.00 -10.57 8.12
C MET A 274 12.78 -11.22 8.81
N PRO A 275 12.56 -12.55 8.64
CA PRO A 275 11.36 -13.22 9.12
C PRO A 275 11.16 -13.10 10.63
N LYS A 276 12.23 -12.99 11.44
CA LYS A 276 12.08 -12.82 12.90
C LYS A 276 11.37 -11.53 13.26
N ILE A 277 11.54 -10.47 12.46
CA ILE A 277 10.86 -9.19 12.67
C ILE A 277 9.37 -9.33 12.36
N THR A 278 9.03 -9.94 11.22
CA THR A 278 7.63 -10.12 10.84
C THR A 278 6.87 -11.10 11.75
N ASP A 279 7.56 -12.12 12.28
CA ASP A 279 7.04 -13.02 13.32
C ASP A 279 6.90 -12.33 14.70
N TYR A 280 7.65 -11.26 14.94
CA TYR A 280 7.60 -10.50 16.19
C TYR A 280 6.45 -9.50 16.21
N LEU A 281 6.13 -8.90 15.06
CA LEU A 281 5.05 -7.95 14.88
C LEU A 281 3.72 -8.65 14.59
N THR A 282 2.63 -7.89 14.55
CA THR A 282 1.34 -8.41 14.09
C THR A 282 1.34 -8.59 12.58
N TYR A 283 0.42 -9.42 12.07
CA TYR A 283 0.23 -9.59 10.63
C TYR A 283 -0.39 -8.35 9.94
N ARG A 284 -0.97 -7.42 10.71
CA ARG A 284 -1.64 -6.22 10.19
C ARG A 284 -0.62 -5.12 9.93
N ILE A 285 -1.02 -4.19 9.07
CA ILE A 285 -0.25 -2.97 8.79
C ILE A 285 -1.14 -1.73 8.95
N ILE A 286 -0.50 -0.60 9.26
CA ILE A 286 -1.07 0.74 9.10
C ILE A 286 -0.36 1.37 7.90
N ASP A 287 -0.99 1.28 6.73
CA ASP A 287 -0.46 1.86 5.50
C ASP A 287 -1.02 3.29 5.32
N VAL A 288 -0.16 4.29 5.51
CA VAL A 288 -0.55 5.71 5.40
C VAL A 288 -0.98 6.04 3.97
N SER A 289 -0.39 5.40 2.96
CA SER A 289 -0.77 5.57 1.56
C SER A 289 -2.20 5.09 1.29
N SER A 290 -2.68 4.09 2.05
CA SER A 290 -4.10 3.69 1.97
C SER A 290 -5.03 4.80 2.44
N VAL A 291 -4.68 5.50 3.53
CA VAL A 291 -5.47 6.65 4.02
C VAL A 291 -5.44 7.79 3.02
N MET A 292 -4.25 8.10 2.47
CA MET A 292 -4.06 9.10 1.42
C MET A 292 -4.95 8.82 0.20
N GLU A 293 -4.92 7.59 -0.33
CA GLU A 293 -5.69 7.23 -1.51
C GLU A 293 -7.22 7.26 -1.25
N ILE A 294 -7.65 6.89 -0.05
CA ILE A 294 -9.06 6.99 0.38
C ILE A 294 -9.46 8.47 0.50
N SER A 295 -8.66 9.29 1.20
CA SER A 295 -8.98 10.70 1.40
C SER A 295 -9.01 11.45 0.07
N ARG A 296 -8.08 11.16 -0.84
CA ARG A 296 -8.02 11.75 -2.17
C ARG A 296 -9.29 11.52 -2.99
N ARG A 297 -9.97 10.38 -2.81
CA ARG A 297 -11.21 10.04 -3.53
C ARG A 297 -12.45 10.59 -2.84
N HIS A 298 -12.50 10.53 -1.51
CA HIS A 298 -13.69 10.95 -0.76
C HIS A 298 -13.76 12.46 -0.55
N ASN A 299 -12.62 13.09 -0.34
CA ASN A 299 -12.52 14.52 -0.10
C ASN A 299 -11.19 15.03 -0.67
N PRO A 300 -11.13 15.30 -1.99
CA PRO A 300 -9.91 15.76 -2.66
C PRO A 300 -9.23 16.96 -1.98
N ARG A 301 -10.03 17.85 -1.38
CA ARG A 301 -9.52 19.02 -0.63
C ARG A 301 -8.63 18.62 0.54
N VAL A 302 -8.90 17.50 1.22
CA VAL A 302 -8.02 17.00 2.29
C VAL A 302 -6.63 16.70 1.74
N ASN A 303 -6.52 16.19 0.52
CA ASN A 303 -5.21 15.94 -0.07
C ASN A 303 -4.51 17.22 -0.52
N GLU A 304 -5.26 18.23 -1.00
CA GLU A 304 -4.72 19.55 -1.41
C GLU A 304 -4.01 20.28 -0.26
N TYR A 305 -4.49 20.11 0.97
CA TYR A 305 -3.89 20.71 2.17
C TYR A 305 -2.95 19.75 2.93
N SER A 306 -2.67 18.56 2.39
CA SER A 306 -1.69 17.65 2.97
C SER A 306 -0.30 18.31 2.95
N PRO A 307 0.50 18.18 4.01
CA PRO A 307 1.87 18.69 4.01
C PRO A 307 2.67 18.17 2.80
N GLU A 308 3.40 19.05 2.14
CA GLU A 308 4.36 18.64 1.11
C GLU A 308 5.50 17.86 1.76
N LYS A 309 5.98 16.83 1.06
CA LYS A 309 7.19 16.11 1.44
C LYS A 309 8.39 17.02 1.23
N VAL A 310 9.28 17.09 2.21
CA VAL A 310 10.51 17.90 2.15
C VAL A 310 11.53 17.22 1.23
N GLY A 311 11.43 15.89 1.07
CA GLY A 311 12.21 15.13 0.09
C GLY A 311 13.68 15.03 0.46
N ALA A 312 13.99 14.85 1.76
CA ALA A 312 15.36 14.67 2.23
C ALA A 312 15.95 13.28 1.86
N HIS A 313 15.13 12.37 1.32
CA HIS A 313 15.52 11.05 0.79
C HIS A 313 16.42 10.25 1.75
N THR A 314 16.01 10.18 3.01
CA THR A 314 16.63 9.30 4.01
C THR A 314 15.53 8.52 4.70
N ALA A 315 15.75 7.23 4.95
CA ALA A 315 14.73 6.36 5.55
C ALA A 315 14.13 6.94 6.83
N ARG A 316 14.96 7.58 7.66
CA ARG A 316 14.50 8.27 8.87
C ARG A 316 13.58 9.46 8.59
N SER A 317 13.96 10.34 7.65
CA SER A 317 13.14 11.50 7.30
C SER A 317 11.80 11.06 6.73
N ASP A 318 11.80 10.02 5.89
CA ASP A 318 10.62 9.49 5.24
C ASP A 318 9.64 8.87 6.25
N ILE A 319 10.14 8.22 7.30
CA ILE A 319 9.31 7.80 8.45
C ILE A 319 8.69 9.01 9.17
N LEU A 320 9.48 10.05 9.46
CA LEU A 320 8.97 11.24 10.17
C LEU A 320 7.90 11.97 9.35
N GLU A 321 8.09 12.06 8.04
CA GLU A 321 7.09 12.56 7.10
C GLU A 321 5.82 11.68 7.13
N SER A 322 5.96 10.36 7.10
CA SER A 322 4.84 9.41 7.19
C SER A 322 4.03 9.58 8.48
N ILE A 323 4.71 9.75 9.63
CA ILE A 323 4.08 10.01 10.93
C ILE A 323 3.29 11.31 10.90
N ASN A 324 3.89 12.38 10.36
CA ASN A 324 3.25 13.68 10.27
C ASN A 324 2.06 13.68 9.29
N GLN A 325 2.17 12.94 8.19
CA GLN A 325 1.06 12.75 7.25
C GLN A 325 -0.11 12.02 7.91
N LEU A 326 0.15 10.96 8.70
CA LEU A 326 -0.92 10.28 9.43
C LEU A 326 -1.54 11.16 10.53
N LYS A 327 -0.74 12.00 11.22
CA LYS A 327 -1.27 13.01 12.15
C LYS A 327 -2.21 13.98 11.44
N TYR A 328 -1.81 14.46 10.27
CA TYR A 328 -2.66 15.32 9.45
C TYR A 328 -4.01 14.67 9.11
N TYR A 329 -4.01 13.42 8.65
CA TYR A 329 -5.28 12.71 8.37
C TYR A 329 -6.11 12.45 9.64
N ARG A 330 -5.47 12.15 10.78
CA ARG A 330 -6.16 12.04 12.08
C ARG A 330 -6.90 13.32 12.45
N ASP A 331 -6.28 14.46 12.23
CA ASP A 331 -6.80 15.74 12.72
C ASP A 331 -7.79 16.38 11.74
N VAL A 332 -7.68 16.09 10.43
CA VAL A 332 -8.46 16.77 9.38
C VAL A 332 -9.46 15.86 8.68
N TYR A 333 -9.22 14.54 8.62
CA TYR A 333 -10.04 13.61 7.83
C TYR A 333 -10.86 12.63 8.68
N PHE A 334 -10.28 12.11 9.75
CA PHE A 334 -10.97 11.18 10.64
C PHE A 334 -11.86 11.93 11.63
N LYS A 335 -13.02 11.35 11.93
CA LYS A 335 -13.92 11.88 12.96
C LYS A 335 -13.28 11.73 14.35
N GLY A 336 -13.23 12.82 15.10
CA GLY A 336 -12.82 12.82 16.49
C GLY A 336 -13.83 12.10 17.40
N PRO A 337 -13.46 11.71 18.64
CA PRO A 337 -14.35 11.01 19.56
C PRO A 337 -15.68 11.71 19.85
N GLY A 338 -15.72 13.04 19.81
CA GLY A 338 -16.93 13.85 20.01
C GLY A 338 -17.80 14.02 18.76
N GLU A 339 -17.30 13.64 17.58
CA GLU A 339 -18.01 13.79 16.30
C GLU A 339 -18.70 12.50 15.83
N VAL A 340 -18.45 11.39 16.54
CA VAL A 340 -19.06 10.10 16.27
C VAL A 340 -20.40 10.00 17.00
N ASP A 341 -21.49 10.04 16.24
CA ASP A 341 -22.82 9.69 16.76
C ASP A 341 -22.93 8.16 16.90
N PHE A 342 -22.81 7.67 18.13
CA PHE A 342 -22.93 6.25 18.44
C PHE A 342 -24.38 5.73 18.43
N GLY A 343 -25.36 6.63 18.27
CA GLY A 343 -26.78 6.32 18.40
C GLY A 343 -27.16 5.74 19.77
N SER A 344 -28.45 5.47 19.98
CA SER A 344 -28.90 4.68 21.13
C SER A 344 -28.64 3.19 20.86
N ARG A 345 -27.41 2.72 21.16
CA ARG A 345 -27.14 1.28 21.19
C ARG A 345 -28.09 0.60 22.18
N LYS A 346 -29.20 0.00 21.69
CA LYS A 346 -29.99 -0.95 22.49
C LYS A 346 -29.04 -2.06 22.90
N ARG A 347 -28.66 -2.09 24.19
CA ARG A 347 -28.01 -3.24 24.81
C ARG A 347 -28.86 -4.45 24.45
N ARG A 348 -28.37 -5.32 23.57
CA ARG A 348 -28.92 -6.66 23.44
C ARG A 348 -28.62 -7.32 24.77
N HIS A 349 -29.62 -7.42 25.64
CA HIS A 349 -29.56 -8.32 26.77
C HIS A 349 -29.33 -9.72 26.21
N ALA A 350 -28.25 -10.33 26.69
CA ALA A 350 -27.79 -11.66 26.31
C ALA A 350 -28.85 -12.72 26.58
#